data_AF-A0A8J6MLP1-F1
#
_entry.id   AF-A0A8J6MLP1-F1
#
_cell.length_a   1.000
_cell.length_b   1.000
_cell.length_c   1.000
_cell.angle_alpha   90.00
_cell.angle_beta   90.00
_cell.angle_gamma   90.00
#
_symmetry.space_group_name_H-M   'P 1'
#
loop_
_entity.id
_entity.type
_entity.pdbx_description
1 polymer ?
#
loop_
_entity_poly.entity_id
_entity_poly.type
_entity_poly.pdbx_seq_one_letter_code
_entity_poly.pdbx_strand_id
1 'polypeptide(L)'
;MKKLAKFLPFFFLVYGLWSVFTLQRDFSHVTQLGVFVLLVGPAFMVFAMVGRLFESLSQDSKWARYSSWAKMANLSATQSLTQYILIFCLPFYVVRQDWIYFGVNILWLGTSLWDPLYEKLVQYTLYRHLLLAWSLLSASSFLFPFILPSYLDWFYPAMAGISSLAFIPTRKEKSYILSLLALWFLSLIPLLFLDAPLRFPLLSVWTKDSHFAFDIVNKETADQHLAKSISKQSVKDALKEGHTLCCVAPVVAPPGLRANIKQEWSLGRRVIESVQLKTPIQGNVTQQAFHSYFCKKNLPLGEVDERLRCRVQIGDGIDIGGSSIEIVQ
;
A
#
# COMPACT_ATOMS: atom_id res chain seq x y z
N MET A 1 -40.01 6.42 6.17
CA MET A 1 -39.16 5.26 6.56
C MET A 1 -38.56 4.49 5.38
N LYS A 2 -39.33 4.02 4.37
CA LYS A 2 -38.77 3.26 3.21
C LYS A 2 -37.70 4.00 2.39
N LYS A 3 -37.77 5.33 2.24
CA LYS A 3 -36.72 6.12 1.59
C LYS A 3 -35.43 6.20 2.43
N LEU A 4 -35.54 6.36 3.75
CA LEU A 4 -34.40 6.45 4.66
C LEU A 4 -33.58 5.15 4.69
N ALA A 5 -34.27 4.00 4.73
CA ALA A 5 -33.63 2.68 4.67
C ALA A 5 -32.87 2.42 3.36
N LYS A 6 -33.28 3.04 2.24
CA LYS A 6 -32.56 2.95 0.95
C LYS A 6 -31.28 3.78 0.92
N PHE A 7 -31.21 4.88 1.68
CA PHE A 7 -30.02 5.73 1.75
C PHE A 7 -29.05 5.32 2.86
N LEU A 8 -29.50 4.53 3.84
CA LEU A 8 -28.69 4.08 4.97
C LEU A 8 -27.37 3.39 4.56
N PRO A 9 -27.33 2.47 3.57
CA PRO A 9 -26.09 1.84 3.13
C PRO A 9 -25.11 2.85 2.52
N PHE A 10 -25.62 3.85 1.79
CA PHE A 10 -24.81 4.91 1.21
C PHE A 10 -24.22 5.81 2.31
N PHE A 11 -25.01 6.16 3.33
CA PHE A 11 -24.49 6.89 4.49
C PHE A 11 -23.41 6.12 5.25
N PHE A 12 -23.59 4.81 5.49
CA PHE A 12 -22.55 3.99 6.10
C PHE A 12 -21.30 3.87 5.24
N LEU A 13 -21.45 3.80 3.91
CA LEU A 13 -20.32 3.81 2.99
C LEU A 13 -19.56 5.13 3.04
N VAL A 14 -20.26 6.27 2.94
CA VAL A 14 -19.65 7.61 3.01
C VAL A 14 -18.98 7.81 4.37
N TYR A 15 -19.65 7.44 5.45
CA TYR A 15 -19.10 7.50 6.80
C TYR A 15 -17.88 6.58 6.97
N GLY A 16 -17.93 5.37 6.43
CA GLY A 16 -16.81 4.43 6.45
C GLY A 16 -15.60 4.95 5.68
N LEU A 17 -15.81 5.48 4.47
CA LEU A 17 -14.78 6.15 3.69
C LEU A 17 -14.19 7.34 4.45
N TRP A 18 -15.04 8.22 4.97
CA TRP A 18 -14.61 9.38 5.76
C TRP A 18 -13.78 8.95 6.98
N SER A 19 -14.31 8.02 7.77
CA SER A 19 -13.68 7.50 8.98
C SER A 19 -12.26 6.99 8.72
N VAL A 20 -12.10 6.24 7.62
CA VAL A 20 -10.81 5.65 7.22
C VAL A 20 -9.79 6.72 6.80
N PHE A 21 -10.23 7.84 6.23
CA PHE A 21 -9.36 8.97 5.97
C PHE A 21 -9.05 9.81 7.23
N THR A 22 -9.97 9.91 8.17
CA THR A 22 -9.78 10.69 9.41
C THR A 22 -9.08 9.96 10.54
N LEU A 23 -8.96 8.63 10.47
CA LEU A 23 -8.28 7.85 11.50
C LEU A 23 -6.79 8.23 11.57
N GLN A 24 -6.31 8.56 12.77
CA GLN A 24 -4.89 8.83 13.01
C GLN A 24 -4.08 7.56 12.77
N ARG A 25 -3.18 7.60 11.78
CA ARG A 25 -2.42 6.43 11.29
C ARG A 25 -1.10 6.30 12.02
N ASP A 26 -1.21 6.33 13.34
CA ASP A 26 -0.08 6.20 14.25
C ASP A 26 0.17 4.74 14.56
N PHE A 27 1.44 4.36 14.66
CA PHE A 27 1.85 3.00 14.95
C PHE A 27 1.23 2.42 16.25
N SER A 28 0.73 3.27 17.15
CA SER A 28 0.01 2.88 18.37
C SER A 28 -1.33 2.20 18.05
N HIS A 29 -2.06 2.71 17.07
CA HIS A 29 -3.32 2.12 16.58
C HIS A 29 -3.06 1.04 15.53
N VAL A 30 -1.93 1.11 14.82
CA VAL A 30 -1.55 0.12 13.81
C VAL A 30 -1.37 -1.29 14.39
N THR A 31 -1.03 -1.43 15.68
CA THR A 31 -0.99 -2.75 16.33
C THR A 31 -2.39 -3.37 16.45
N GLN A 32 -3.39 -2.59 16.86
CA GLN A 32 -4.79 -3.05 16.93
C GLN A 32 -5.35 -3.36 15.54
N LEU A 33 -4.98 -2.52 14.57
CA LEU A 33 -5.27 -2.68 13.14
C LEU A 33 -4.62 -3.96 12.57
N GLY A 34 -3.36 -4.23 12.96
CA GLY A 34 -2.62 -5.43 12.62
C GLY A 34 -3.25 -6.68 13.21
N VAL A 35 -3.67 -6.64 14.49
CA VAL A 35 -4.43 -7.73 15.12
C VAL A 35 -5.77 -7.96 14.41
N PHE A 36 -6.49 -6.89 14.06
CA PHE A 36 -7.74 -6.99 13.32
C PHE A 36 -7.52 -7.65 11.95
N VAL A 37 -6.52 -7.21 11.17
CA VAL A 37 -6.22 -7.80 9.86
C VAL A 37 -5.63 -9.22 10.00
N LEU A 38 -4.93 -9.54 11.09
CA LEU A 38 -4.47 -10.90 11.43
C LEU A 38 -5.61 -11.86 11.78
N LEU A 39 -6.78 -11.37 12.20
CA LEU A 39 -7.97 -12.19 12.41
C LEU A 39 -8.78 -12.31 11.11
N VAL A 40 -8.96 -11.18 10.42
CA VAL A 40 -9.75 -11.05 9.19
C VAL A 40 -9.08 -11.72 7.99
N GLY A 41 -7.75 -11.64 7.88
CA GLY A 41 -6.96 -12.17 6.77
C GLY A 41 -6.99 -13.71 6.68
N PRO A 42 -6.68 -14.45 7.76
CA PRO A 42 -6.85 -15.90 7.80
C PRO A 42 -8.30 -16.32 7.61
N ALA A 43 -9.27 -15.61 8.19
CA ALA A 43 -10.68 -15.87 7.94
C ALA A 43 -11.02 -15.75 6.45
N PHE A 44 -10.51 -14.71 5.78
CA PHE A 44 -10.66 -14.52 4.34
C PHE A 44 -10.03 -15.65 3.52
N MET A 45 -8.82 -16.11 3.88
CA MET A 45 -8.19 -17.26 3.22
C MET A 45 -9.02 -18.55 3.41
N VAL A 46 -9.51 -18.79 4.63
CA VAL A 46 -10.36 -19.93 4.95
C VAL A 46 -11.66 -19.87 4.15
N PHE A 47 -12.36 -18.74 4.14
CA PHE A 47 -13.58 -18.58 3.35
C PHE A 47 -13.31 -18.74 1.84
N ALA A 48 -12.25 -18.12 1.32
CA ALA A 48 -11.88 -18.28 -0.08
C ALA A 48 -11.57 -19.75 -0.44
N MET A 49 -10.87 -20.51 0.41
CA MET A 49 -10.58 -21.93 0.19
C MET A 49 -11.82 -22.81 0.35
N VAL A 50 -12.62 -22.59 1.39
CA VAL A 50 -13.87 -23.33 1.66
C VAL A 50 -14.87 -23.11 0.53
N GLY A 51 -15.03 -21.87 0.06
CA GLY A 51 -15.84 -21.54 -1.11
C GLY A 51 -15.44 -22.31 -2.36
N ARG A 52 -14.14 -22.44 -2.62
CA ARG A 52 -13.59 -23.20 -3.75
C ARG A 52 -13.83 -24.71 -3.60
N LEU A 53 -13.67 -25.24 -2.39
CA LEU A 53 -13.95 -26.64 -2.07
C LEU A 53 -15.42 -26.98 -2.31
N PHE A 54 -16.34 -26.15 -1.84
CA PHE A 54 -17.79 -26.33 -2.04
C PHE A 54 -18.20 -26.23 -3.50
N GLU A 55 -17.55 -25.38 -4.31
CA GLU A 55 -17.79 -25.37 -5.77
C GLU A 55 -17.45 -26.72 -6.40
N SER A 56 -16.33 -27.36 -6.01
CA SER A 56 -15.96 -28.68 -6.52
C SER A 56 -16.88 -29.80 -6.03
N LEU A 57 -17.29 -29.75 -4.75
CA LEU A 57 -18.14 -30.77 -4.11
C LEU A 57 -19.61 -30.68 -4.55
N SER A 58 -20.06 -29.51 -5.00
CA SER A 58 -21.45 -29.31 -5.47
C SER A 58 -21.82 -30.10 -6.72
N GLN A 59 -20.84 -30.68 -7.42
CA GLN A 59 -21.09 -31.63 -8.51
C GLN A 59 -21.66 -32.97 -7.99
N ASP A 60 -21.53 -33.28 -6.69
CA ASP A 60 -22.13 -34.44 -6.04
C ASP A 60 -23.51 -34.11 -5.44
N SER A 61 -24.52 -34.93 -5.79
CA SER A 61 -25.96 -34.68 -5.53
C SER A 61 -26.34 -34.53 -4.04
N LYS A 62 -25.55 -35.09 -3.11
CA LYS A 62 -25.85 -35.08 -1.66
C LYS A 62 -25.64 -33.70 -1.01
N TRP A 63 -24.77 -32.86 -1.58
CA TRP A 63 -24.42 -31.55 -1.00
C TRP A 63 -25.08 -30.37 -1.70
N ALA A 64 -25.86 -30.63 -2.77
CA ALA A 64 -26.49 -29.60 -3.59
C ALA A 64 -27.48 -28.69 -2.82
N ARG A 65 -28.11 -29.19 -1.74
CA ARG A 65 -29.04 -28.39 -0.93
C ARG A 65 -28.31 -27.41 0.00
N TYR A 66 -27.13 -27.79 0.51
CA TYR A 66 -26.30 -26.94 1.35
C TYR A 66 -25.40 -26.01 0.53
N SER A 67 -25.12 -26.36 -0.72
CA SER A 67 -24.25 -25.58 -1.60
C SER A 67 -24.81 -24.19 -1.90
N SER A 68 -26.13 -24.01 -2.02
CA SER A 68 -26.73 -22.71 -2.32
C SER A 68 -26.55 -21.70 -1.17
N TRP A 69 -26.87 -22.11 0.06
CA TRP A 69 -26.68 -21.27 1.26
C TRP A 69 -25.20 -21.03 1.56
N ALA A 70 -24.36 -22.07 1.48
CA ALA A 70 -22.92 -21.94 1.68
C ALA A 70 -22.29 -21.02 0.62
N LYS A 71 -22.73 -21.11 -0.64
CA LYS A 71 -22.27 -20.24 -1.74
C LYS A 71 -22.67 -18.79 -1.49
N MET A 72 -23.91 -18.53 -1.06
CA MET A 72 -24.39 -17.17 -0.77
C MET A 72 -23.67 -16.57 0.44
N ALA A 73 -23.53 -17.33 1.53
CA ALA A 73 -22.79 -16.91 2.72
C ALA A 73 -21.31 -16.64 2.40
N ASN A 74 -20.68 -17.52 1.62
CA ASN A 74 -19.30 -17.34 1.20
C ASN A 74 -19.12 -16.13 0.28
N LEU A 75 -20.04 -15.91 -0.67
CA LEU A 75 -19.99 -14.79 -1.61
C LEU A 75 -20.16 -13.45 -0.88
N SER A 76 -21.11 -13.39 0.05
CA SER A 76 -21.32 -12.23 0.92
C SER A 76 -20.12 -11.98 1.84
N ALA A 77 -19.62 -13.00 2.53
CA ALA A 77 -18.44 -12.86 3.39
C ALA A 77 -17.20 -12.42 2.61
N THR A 78 -16.94 -13.03 1.45
CA THR A 78 -15.81 -12.69 0.58
C THR A 78 -15.93 -11.25 0.08
N GLN A 79 -17.13 -10.81 -0.30
CA GLN A 79 -17.40 -9.45 -0.74
C GLN A 79 -17.14 -8.44 0.38
N SER A 80 -17.71 -8.65 1.58
CA SER A 80 -17.53 -7.76 2.72
C SER A 80 -16.06 -7.69 3.14
N LEU A 81 -15.37 -8.83 3.27
CA LEU A 81 -13.95 -8.88 3.62
C LEU A 81 -13.08 -8.15 2.59
N THR A 82 -13.37 -8.35 1.30
CA THR A 82 -12.70 -7.63 0.20
C THR A 82 -12.92 -6.14 0.35
N GLN A 83 -14.17 -5.68 0.48
CA GLN A 83 -14.49 -4.26 0.65
C GLN A 83 -13.75 -3.66 1.85
N TYR A 84 -13.74 -4.34 3.01
CA TYR A 84 -13.01 -3.88 4.19
C TYR A 84 -11.52 -3.71 3.91
N ILE A 85 -10.87 -4.68 3.29
CA ILE A 85 -9.44 -4.60 2.95
C ILE A 85 -9.17 -3.43 1.98
N LEU A 86 -9.97 -3.32 0.91
CA LEU A 86 -9.76 -2.31 -0.13
C LEU A 86 -9.97 -0.90 0.42
N ILE A 87 -11.06 -0.69 1.18
CA ILE A 87 -11.36 0.57 1.87
C ILE A 87 -10.22 0.90 2.83
N PHE A 88 -9.84 -0.06 3.67
CA PHE A 88 -8.78 0.10 4.66
C PHE A 88 -7.44 0.54 4.04
N CYS A 89 -7.08 -0.02 2.88
CA CYS A 89 -5.82 0.28 2.21
C CYS A 89 -5.82 1.63 1.46
N LEU A 90 -6.99 2.23 1.16
CA LEU A 90 -7.09 3.45 0.36
C LEU A 90 -6.19 4.60 0.84
N PRO A 91 -6.16 4.94 2.14
CA PRO A 91 -5.42 6.11 2.57
C PRO A 91 -3.90 5.94 2.49
N PHE A 92 -3.40 4.70 2.53
CA PHE A 92 -1.98 4.41 2.39
C PHE A 92 -1.48 4.73 0.97
N TYR A 93 -2.27 4.40 -0.05
CA TYR A 93 -1.95 4.77 -1.43
C TYR A 93 -1.92 6.30 -1.61
N VAL A 94 -2.81 7.04 -0.94
CA VAL A 94 -2.85 8.50 -1.02
C VAL A 94 -1.64 9.14 -0.32
N VAL A 95 -1.30 8.70 0.89
CA VAL A 95 -0.15 9.24 1.65
C VAL A 95 1.16 9.01 0.90
N ARG A 96 1.32 7.82 0.30
CA ARG A 96 2.49 7.49 -0.50
C ARG A 96 2.49 8.11 -1.90
N GLN A 97 1.37 8.72 -2.31
CA GLN A 97 1.16 9.28 -3.65
C GLN A 97 1.25 8.23 -4.77
N ASP A 98 0.88 6.99 -4.48
CA ASP A 98 0.88 5.85 -5.39
C ASP A 98 -0.41 5.81 -6.23
N TRP A 99 -0.62 6.81 -7.09
CA TRP A 99 -1.89 7.06 -7.79
C TRP A 99 -2.36 5.92 -8.70
N ILE A 100 -1.42 5.17 -9.31
CA ILE A 100 -1.76 4.02 -10.15
C ILE A 100 -2.45 2.95 -9.29
N TYR A 101 -1.81 2.58 -8.18
CA TYR A 101 -2.36 1.58 -7.26
C TYR A 101 -3.62 2.07 -6.56
N PHE A 102 -3.71 3.38 -6.24
CA PHE A 102 -4.95 4.00 -5.77
C PHE A 102 -6.09 3.82 -6.78
N GLY A 103 -5.86 4.14 -8.06
CA GLY A 103 -6.86 4.02 -9.13
C GLY A 103 -7.33 2.59 -9.32
N VAL A 104 -6.41 1.62 -9.34
CA VAL A 104 -6.75 0.19 -9.43
C VAL A 104 -7.53 -0.27 -8.19
N ASN A 105 -7.16 0.20 -6.99
CA ASN A 105 -7.88 -0.13 -5.76
C ASN A 105 -9.32 0.44 -5.76
N ILE A 106 -9.51 1.68 -6.23
CA ILE A 106 -10.84 2.29 -6.40
C ILE A 106 -11.66 1.53 -7.43
N LEU A 107 -11.07 1.08 -8.54
CA LEU A 107 -11.75 0.27 -9.54
C LEU A 107 -12.29 -1.03 -8.92
N TRP A 108 -11.43 -1.78 -8.21
CA TRP A 108 -11.85 -3.01 -7.53
C TRP A 108 -12.92 -2.74 -6.47
N LEU A 109 -12.74 -1.70 -5.67
CA LEU A 109 -13.70 -1.31 -4.64
C LEU A 109 -15.06 -0.99 -5.29
N GLY A 110 -15.08 -0.18 -6.35
CA GLY A 110 -16.29 0.16 -7.09
C GLY A 110 -17.01 -1.08 -7.65
N THR A 111 -16.27 -2.03 -8.21
CA THR A 111 -16.85 -3.30 -8.69
C THR A 111 -17.37 -4.19 -7.57
N SER A 112 -16.81 -4.08 -6.36
CA SER A 112 -17.25 -4.84 -5.18
C SER A 112 -18.41 -4.20 -4.42
N LEU A 113 -18.58 -2.88 -4.47
CA LEU A 113 -19.62 -2.14 -3.75
C LEU A 113 -21.00 -2.20 -4.44
N TRP A 114 -21.01 -2.40 -5.76
CA TRP A 114 -22.26 -2.47 -6.51
C TRP A 114 -22.72 -3.93 -6.62
N ASP A 115 -23.62 -4.36 -5.73
CA ASP A 115 -24.09 -5.76 -5.63
C ASP A 115 -24.49 -6.40 -6.98
N PRO A 116 -25.42 -5.82 -7.79
CA PRO A 116 -25.73 -6.34 -9.13
C PRO A 116 -24.53 -6.52 -10.07
N LEU A 117 -23.54 -5.64 -9.98
CA LEU A 117 -22.34 -5.72 -10.80
C LEU A 117 -21.39 -6.79 -10.25
N TYR A 118 -21.19 -6.83 -8.94
CA TYR A 118 -20.38 -7.83 -8.26
C TYR A 118 -20.91 -9.25 -8.51
N GLU A 119 -22.21 -9.48 -8.35
CA GLU A 119 -22.85 -10.78 -8.58
C GLU A 119 -22.68 -11.28 -10.02
N LYS A 120 -22.63 -10.37 -11.00
CA LYS A 120 -22.31 -10.71 -12.40
C LYS A 120 -20.83 -10.98 -12.59
N LEU A 121 -19.98 -10.11 -12.07
CA LEU A 121 -18.53 -10.17 -12.28
C LEU A 121 -17.89 -11.37 -11.56
N VAL A 122 -18.36 -11.71 -10.37
CA VAL A 122 -17.86 -12.84 -9.58
C VAL A 122 -18.16 -14.20 -10.23
N GLN A 123 -19.07 -14.26 -11.22
CA GLN A 123 -19.26 -15.48 -12.03
C GLN A 123 -18.09 -15.72 -12.98
N TYR A 124 -17.32 -14.69 -13.35
CA TYR A 124 -16.14 -14.83 -14.17
C TYR A 124 -14.94 -15.23 -13.33
N THR A 125 -14.36 -16.38 -13.67
CA THR A 125 -13.20 -16.94 -12.95
C THR A 125 -12.02 -15.99 -12.92
N LEU A 126 -11.73 -15.30 -14.03
CA LEU A 126 -10.64 -14.31 -14.12
C LEU A 126 -10.81 -13.18 -13.09
N TYR A 127 -12.01 -12.59 -13.03
CA TYR A 127 -12.32 -11.52 -12.09
C TYR A 127 -12.10 -11.97 -10.64
N ARG A 128 -12.58 -13.16 -10.27
CA ARG A 128 -12.37 -13.73 -8.93
C ARG A 128 -10.91 -13.86 -8.55
N HIS A 129 -10.08 -14.40 -9.45
CA HIS A 129 -8.65 -14.60 -9.15
C HIS A 129 -7.92 -13.26 -9.03
N LEU A 130 -8.21 -12.30 -9.90
CA LEU A 130 -7.58 -10.98 -9.85
C LEU A 130 -7.99 -10.18 -8.61
N LEU A 131 -9.28 -10.15 -8.29
CA LEU A 131 -9.79 -9.48 -7.09
C LEU A 131 -9.17 -10.09 -5.83
N LEU A 132 -9.16 -11.42 -5.73
CA LEU A 132 -8.57 -12.13 -4.60
C LEU A 132 -7.06 -11.87 -4.48
N ALA A 133 -6.32 -11.94 -5.59
CA ALA A 133 -4.89 -11.65 -5.61
C ALA A 133 -4.62 -10.21 -5.13
N TRP A 134 -5.40 -9.24 -5.62
CA TRP A 134 -5.27 -7.85 -5.22
C TRP A 134 -5.58 -7.62 -3.74
N SER A 135 -6.64 -8.25 -3.21
CA SER A 135 -6.98 -8.18 -1.78
C SER A 135 -5.91 -8.82 -0.90
N LEU A 136 -5.40 -10.00 -1.29
CA LEU A 136 -4.32 -10.65 -0.56
C LEU A 136 -3.04 -9.81 -0.58
N LEU A 137 -2.65 -9.26 -1.74
CA LEU A 137 -1.52 -8.35 -1.83
C LEU A 137 -1.73 -7.11 -0.95
N SER A 138 -2.90 -6.46 -1.00
CA SER A 138 -3.16 -5.26 -0.20
C SER A 138 -3.09 -5.56 1.31
N ALA A 139 -3.74 -6.63 1.78
CA ALA A 139 -3.73 -7.02 3.18
C ALA A 139 -2.32 -7.44 3.66
N SER A 140 -1.63 -8.27 2.88
CA SER A 140 -0.30 -8.75 3.23
C SER A 140 0.75 -7.66 3.17
N SER A 141 0.64 -6.71 2.23
CA SER A 141 1.54 -5.56 2.17
C SER A 141 1.50 -4.73 3.45
N PHE A 142 0.30 -4.54 4.01
CA PHE A 142 0.13 -3.88 5.28
C PHE A 142 0.65 -4.72 6.45
N LEU A 143 0.30 -6.01 6.49
CA LEU A 143 0.59 -6.89 7.63
C LEU A 143 2.06 -7.31 7.77
N PHE A 144 2.74 -7.54 6.65
CA PHE A 144 4.09 -8.11 6.62
C PHE A 144 5.08 -7.42 7.58
N PRO A 145 5.21 -6.08 7.58
CA PRO A 145 6.16 -5.39 8.46
C PRO A 145 5.86 -5.55 9.96
N PHE A 146 4.62 -5.90 10.33
CA PHE A 146 4.23 -6.10 11.73
C PHE A 146 4.46 -7.53 12.20
N ILE A 147 4.21 -8.50 11.33
CA ILE A 147 4.33 -9.93 11.68
C ILE A 147 5.79 -10.37 11.56
N LEU A 148 6.50 -9.92 10.52
CA LEU A 148 7.84 -10.36 10.17
C LEU A 148 8.79 -9.16 9.96
N PRO A 149 8.93 -8.24 10.95
CA PRO A 149 9.76 -7.04 10.81
C PRO A 149 11.22 -7.38 10.48
N SER A 150 11.78 -8.43 11.07
CA SER A 150 13.17 -8.83 10.84
C SER A 150 13.43 -9.48 9.47
N TYR A 151 12.39 -9.76 8.70
CA TYR A 151 12.47 -10.42 7.38
C TYR A 151 12.01 -9.50 6.24
N LEU A 152 12.17 -8.18 6.38
CA LEU A 152 11.75 -7.23 5.34
C LEU A 152 12.42 -7.49 3.98
N ASP A 153 13.63 -8.02 3.93
CA ASP A 153 14.28 -8.38 2.66
C ASP A 153 13.50 -9.45 1.86
N TRP A 154 12.67 -10.24 2.55
CA TRP A 154 11.77 -11.23 1.95
C TRP A 154 10.40 -10.68 1.58
N PHE A 155 10.16 -9.36 1.68
CA PHE A 155 8.86 -8.75 1.43
C PHE A 155 8.29 -9.15 0.05
N TYR A 156 8.97 -8.82 -1.05
CA TYR A 156 8.46 -9.13 -2.38
C TYR A 156 8.33 -10.64 -2.67
N PRO A 157 9.33 -11.48 -2.32
CA PRO A 157 9.17 -12.94 -2.40
C PRO A 157 7.97 -13.48 -1.61
N ALA A 158 7.74 -13.00 -0.40
CA ALA A 158 6.61 -13.44 0.43
C ALA A 158 5.27 -13.00 -0.17
N MET A 159 5.20 -11.78 -0.69
CA MET A 159 4.02 -11.26 -1.39
C MET A 159 3.70 -12.08 -2.65
N ALA A 160 4.71 -12.51 -3.40
CA ALA A 160 4.57 -13.43 -4.53
C ALA A 160 4.06 -14.82 -4.09
N GLY A 161 4.57 -15.33 -2.96
CA GLY A 161 4.11 -16.57 -2.36
C GLY A 161 2.64 -16.49 -1.94
N ILE A 162 2.23 -15.40 -1.30
CA ILE A 162 0.85 -15.20 -0.85
C ILE A 162 -0.10 -14.99 -2.04
N SER A 163 0.30 -14.23 -3.06
CA SER A 163 -0.52 -14.04 -4.25
C SER A 163 -0.76 -15.35 -5.00
N SER A 164 0.15 -16.33 -4.91
CA SER A 164 -0.05 -17.67 -5.50
C SER A 164 -1.28 -18.39 -4.96
N LEU A 165 -1.66 -18.14 -3.70
CA LEU A 165 -2.87 -18.71 -3.09
C LEU A 165 -4.13 -18.23 -3.82
N ALA A 166 -4.08 -17.05 -4.43
CA ALA A 166 -5.17 -16.56 -5.25
C ALA A 166 -5.37 -17.38 -6.52
N PHE A 167 -4.37 -18.12 -7.01
CA PHE A 167 -4.40 -18.85 -8.28
C PHE A 167 -4.48 -20.38 -8.13
N ILE A 168 -4.86 -20.89 -6.96
CA ILE A 168 -5.08 -22.33 -6.76
C ILE A 168 -6.20 -22.80 -7.72
N PRO A 169 -5.94 -23.83 -8.54
CA PRO A 169 -6.90 -24.30 -9.55
C PRO A 169 -8.12 -24.94 -8.90
N THR A 170 -9.31 -24.50 -9.32
CA THR A 170 -10.60 -25.09 -8.90
C THR A 170 -11.11 -26.15 -9.89
N ARG A 171 -10.49 -26.26 -11.07
CA ARG A 171 -10.82 -27.24 -12.11
C ARG A 171 -9.56 -27.96 -12.57
N LYS A 172 -9.72 -29.22 -12.97
CA LYS A 172 -8.62 -30.07 -13.45
C LYS A 172 -8.31 -29.90 -14.95
N GLU A 173 -9.02 -29.03 -15.64
CA GLU A 173 -8.82 -28.76 -17.07
C GLU A 173 -7.43 -28.15 -17.33
N LYS A 174 -6.66 -28.75 -18.25
CA LYS A 174 -5.29 -28.31 -18.55
C LYS A 174 -5.22 -26.86 -19.04
N SER A 175 -6.13 -26.46 -19.93
CA SER A 175 -6.22 -25.08 -20.44
C SER A 175 -6.45 -24.08 -19.33
N TYR A 176 -7.35 -24.39 -18.40
CA TYR A 176 -7.63 -23.56 -17.23
C TYR A 176 -6.42 -23.42 -16.30
N ILE A 177 -5.72 -24.53 -16.02
CA ILE A 177 -4.50 -24.51 -15.19
C ILE A 177 -3.41 -23.65 -15.86
N LEU A 178 -3.21 -23.79 -17.18
CA LEU A 178 -2.25 -22.96 -17.92
C LEU A 178 -2.61 -21.48 -17.87
N SER A 179 -3.89 -21.13 -18.00
CA SER A 179 -4.34 -19.74 -17.84
C SER A 179 -4.07 -19.19 -16.44
N LEU A 180 -4.27 -19.98 -15.39
CA LEU A 180 -3.95 -19.58 -14.02
C LEU A 180 -2.47 -19.37 -13.78
N LEU A 181 -1.63 -20.27 -14.30
CA LEU A 181 -0.18 -20.11 -14.23
C LEU A 181 0.26 -18.84 -14.95
N ALA A 182 -0.28 -18.57 -16.14
CA ALA A 182 0.01 -17.35 -16.89
C ALA A 182 -0.39 -16.09 -16.08
N LEU A 183 -1.58 -16.09 -15.47
CA LEU A 183 -2.03 -14.98 -14.60
C LEU A 183 -1.14 -14.81 -13.38
N TRP A 184 -0.71 -15.90 -12.76
CA TRP A 184 0.20 -15.86 -11.63
C TRP A 184 1.56 -15.28 -12.05
N PHE A 185 2.16 -15.74 -13.15
CA PHE A 185 3.40 -15.17 -13.69
C PHE A 185 3.26 -13.68 -14.01
N LEU A 186 2.14 -13.26 -14.62
CA LEU A 186 1.86 -11.84 -14.86
C LEU A 186 1.77 -11.05 -13.54
N SER A 187 1.24 -11.64 -12.47
CA SER A 187 1.18 -11.01 -11.15
C SER A 187 2.57 -10.85 -10.49
N LEU A 188 3.59 -11.60 -10.92
CA LEU A 188 4.96 -11.45 -10.42
C LEU A 188 5.69 -10.24 -11.00
N ILE A 189 5.29 -9.76 -12.18
CA ILE A 189 5.88 -8.59 -12.84
C ILE A 189 5.89 -7.36 -11.90
N PRO A 190 4.74 -6.91 -11.35
CA PRO A 190 4.72 -5.77 -10.44
C PRO A 190 5.39 -6.02 -9.09
N LEU A 191 5.74 -7.26 -8.76
CA LEU A 191 6.40 -7.59 -7.50
C LEU A 191 7.92 -7.63 -7.63
N LEU A 192 8.43 -8.21 -8.73
CA LEU A 192 9.84 -8.59 -8.84
C LEU A 192 10.59 -7.87 -9.97
N PHE A 193 9.89 -7.45 -11.03
CA PHE A 193 10.52 -7.01 -12.27
C PHE A 193 10.38 -5.52 -12.56
N LEU A 194 9.39 -4.85 -11.98
CA LEU A 194 9.29 -3.38 -12.08
C LEU A 194 10.38 -2.70 -11.24
N ASP A 195 10.72 -1.45 -11.57
CA ASP A 195 11.58 -0.64 -10.73
C ASP A 195 10.87 -0.30 -9.41
N ALA A 196 11.64 -0.03 -8.34
CA ALA A 196 11.11 0.34 -7.01
C ALA A 196 9.90 1.30 -7.00
N PRO A 197 9.86 2.42 -7.78
CA PRO A 197 8.69 3.32 -7.79
C PRO A 197 7.43 2.74 -8.44
N LEU A 198 7.58 1.69 -9.24
CA LEU A 198 6.49 1.06 -9.96
C LEU A 198 6.10 -0.30 -9.36
N ARG A 199 6.91 -0.87 -8.46
CA ARG A 199 6.59 -2.10 -7.74
C ARG A 199 5.38 -1.92 -6.84
N PHE A 200 4.73 -3.04 -6.49
CA PHE A 200 3.63 -3.03 -5.54
C PHE A 200 4.07 -2.38 -4.23
N PRO A 201 3.35 -1.36 -3.72
CA PRO A 201 3.84 -0.55 -2.62
C PRO A 201 3.73 -1.29 -1.29
N LEU A 202 4.65 -0.99 -0.37
CA LEU A 202 4.52 -1.34 1.04
C LEU A 202 3.46 -0.43 1.70
N LEU A 203 2.34 -1.01 2.08
CA LEU A 203 1.16 -0.32 2.61
C LEU A 203 1.21 -0.21 4.12
N SER A 204 2.23 0.44 4.65
CA SER A 204 2.31 0.75 6.07
C SER A 204 2.76 2.20 6.24
N VAL A 205 2.34 2.83 7.33
CA VAL A 205 2.92 4.13 7.69
C VAL A 205 4.33 3.82 8.17
N TRP A 206 5.32 4.55 7.66
CA TRP A 206 6.72 4.45 8.06
C TRP A 206 7.32 5.84 8.16
N THR A 207 6.99 6.73 7.22
CA THR A 207 7.35 8.14 7.29
C THR A 207 6.19 8.97 7.87
N LYS A 208 6.47 9.81 8.87
CA LYS A 208 5.51 10.80 9.40
C LYS A 208 5.84 12.19 8.88
N ASP A 209 4.84 12.93 8.43
CA ASP A 209 4.92 14.35 8.04
C ASP A 209 6.16 14.73 7.22
N SER A 210 6.49 13.93 6.20
CA SER A 210 7.66 14.18 5.38
C SER A 210 7.53 15.44 4.55
N HIS A 211 8.48 16.37 4.69
CA HIS A 211 8.44 17.69 4.07
C HIS A 211 9.84 18.16 3.67
N PHE A 212 9.90 19.26 2.93
CA PHE A 212 11.14 19.98 2.67
C PHE A 212 11.21 21.21 3.57
N ALA A 213 12.41 21.53 4.06
CA ALA A 213 12.68 22.69 4.90
C ALA A 213 14.08 23.24 4.59
N PHE A 214 14.34 24.51 4.90
CA PHE A 214 15.69 25.06 4.86
C PHE A 214 16.36 24.97 6.24
N ASP A 215 17.66 24.73 6.25
CA ASP A 215 18.58 24.87 7.40
C ASP A 215 18.21 24.07 8.65
N ILE A 216 17.91 22.78 8.44
CA ILE A 216 17.81 21.84 9.55
C ILE A 216 19.20 21.52 10.06
N VAL A 217 19.56 22.09 11.21
CA VAL A 217 20.85 21.85 11.86
C VAL A 217 20.74 20.70 12.88
N ASN A 218 19.63 20.63 13.61
CA ASN A 218 19.36 19.60 14.62
C ASN A 218 17.87 19.22 14.71
N LYS A 219 17.53 18.23 15.55
CA LYS A 219 16.14 17.77 15.76
C LYS A 219 15.24 18.80 16.47
N GLU A 220 15.81 19.85 17.05
CA GLU A 220 15.11 20.87 17.84
C GLU A 220 14.93 22.18 17.06
N THR A 221 15.43 22.25 15.82
CA THR A 221 15.27 23.44 14.98
C THR A 221 13.79 23.53 14.59
N ALA A 222 13.15 24.68 14.82
CA ALA A 222 11.78 24.92 14.35
C ALA A 222 11.76 24.81 12.82
N ASP A 223 11.15 23.75 12.30
CA ASP A 223 11.10 23.44 10.88
C ASP A 223 9.92 24.14 10.21
N GLN A 224 10.23 25.10 9.33
CA GLN A 224 9.20 25.70 8.49
C GLN A 224 9.00 24.83 7.25
N HIS A 225 7.86 24.16 7.18
CA HIS A 225 7.46 23.39 6.02
C HIS A 225 7.44 24.28 4.78
N LEU A 226 8.22 23.92 3.78
CA LEU A 226 8.14 24.56 2.49
C LEU A 226 6.78 24.26 1.85
N ALA A 227 6.27 25.26 1.13
CA ALA A 227 5.06 25.10 0.33
C ALA A 227 5.24 23.97 -0.69
N LYS A 228 4.13 23.33 -1.11
CA LYS A 228 4.16 22.24 -2.10
C LYS A 228 4.70 22.67 -3.47
N SER A 229 4.71 23.98 -3.73
CA SER A 229 5.31 24.62 -4.89
C SER A 229 6.23 25.76 -4.43
N ILE A 230 7.42 25.85 -4.99
CA ILE A 230 8.38 26.94 -4.70
C ILE A 230 8.96 27.49 -6.01
N SER A 231 9.19 28.80 -6.05
CA SER A 231 9.83 29.41 -7.21
C SER A 231 11.29 28.99 -7.30
N LYS A 232 11.76 28.74 -8.51
CA LYS A 232 13.13 28.38 -8.81
C LYS A 232 14.10 29.46 -8.37
N GLN A 233 13.72 30.72 -8.53
CA GLN A 233 14.52 31.86 -8.12
C GLN A 233 14.72 31.86 -6.60
N SER A 234 13.66 31.63 -5.82
CA SER A 234 13.75 31.52 -4.35
C SER A 234 14.67 30.40 -3.91
N VAL A 235 14.62 29.23 -4.56
CA VAL A 235 15.53 28.11 -4.24
C VAL A 235 16.97 28.48 -4.58
N LYS A 236 17.22 29.10 -5.74
CA LYS A 236 18.57 29.51 -6.15
C LYS A 236 19.16 30.56 -5.23
N ASP A 237 18.37 31.55 -4.83
CA ASP A 237 18.82 32.64 -3.98
C ASP A 237 19.12 32.12 -2.57
N ALA A 238 18.24 31.29 -2.00
CA ALA A 238 18.50 30.64 -0.70
C ALA A 238 19.80 29.81 -0.71
N LEU A 239 20.00 28.97 -1.74
CA LEU A 239 21.23 28.16 -1.84
C LEU A 239 22.49 29.02 -2.04
N LYS A 240 22.41 30.15 -2.76
CA LYS A 240 23.51 31.10 -2.93
C LYS A 240 23.87 31.84 -1.64
N GLU A 241 22.87 32.17 -0.84
CA GLU A 241 23.02 32.78 0.48
C GLU A 241 23.63 31.82 1.52
N GLY A 242 23.83 30.55 1.14
CA GLY A 242 24.48 29.53 1.96
C GLY A 242 23.50 28.63 2.71
N HIS A 243 22.19 28.83 2.52
CA HIS A 243 21.16 27.97 3.09
C HIS A 243 21.22 26.56 2.48
N THR A 244 20.71 25.58 3.22
CA THR A 244 20.71 24.18 2.81
C THR A 244 19.29 23.64 2.71
N LEU A 245 18.94 23.04 1.58
CA LEU A 245 17.63 22.42 1.41
C LEU A 245 17.66 21.01 2.00
N CYS A 246 16.84 20.77 3.01
CA CYS A 246 16.73 19.49 3.69
C CYS A 246 15.41 18.81 3.36
N CYS A 247 15.46 17.51 3.09
CA CYS A 247 14.28 16.66 3.13
C CYS A 247 14.21 16.03 4.51
N VAL A 248 13.16 16.37 5.24
CA VAL A 248 12.88 15.88 6.60
C VAL A 248 11.88 14.73 6.45
N ALA A 249 12.31 13.52 6.78
CA ALA A 249 11.48 12.33 6.74
C ALA A 249 11.67 11.52 8.03
N PRO A 250 10.94 11.86 9.10
CA PRO A 250 10.92 11.06 10.32
C PRO A 250 10.44 9.64 10.03
N VAL A 251 11.31 8.64 10.25
CA VAL A 251 11.02 7.23 10.03
C VAL A 251 10.65 6.56 11.35
N VAL A 252 9.45 6.02 11.46
CA VAL A 252 9.02 5.17 12.56
C VAL A 252 9.11 3.72 12.11
N ALA A 253 9.76 2.88 12.91
CA ALA A 253 9.96 1.47 12.61
C ALA A 253 9.33 0.58 13.70
N PRO A 254 8.71 -0.55 13.33
CA PRO A 254 8.15 -1.51 14.28
C PRO A 254 9.26 -2.18 15.12
N PRO A 255 8.95 -2.59 16.36
CA PRO A 255 9.93 -3.23 17.25
C PRO A 255 10.53 -4.48 16.59
N GLY A 256 11.83 -4.70 16.80
CA GLY A 256 12.55 -5.85 16.25
C GLY A 256 13.07 -5.66 14.82
N LEU A 257 12.77 -4.53 14.17
CA LEU A 257 13.42 -4.17 12.92
C LEU A 257 14.81 -3.58 13.18
N ARG A 258 15.80 -4.03 12.41
CA ARG A 258 17.07 -3.33 12.23
C ARG A 258 17.36 -3.24 10.73
N ALA A 259 17.33 -2.04 10.17
CA ALA A 259 17.49 -1.89 8.74
C ALA A 259 18.24 -0.61 8.37
N ASN A 260 18.92 -0.65 7.23
CA ASN A 260 19.53 0.52 6.64
C ASN A 260 18.48 1.32 5.87
N ILE A 261 18.51 2.64 6.05
CA ILE A 261 17.66 3.57 5.32
C ILE A 261 18.50 4.22 4.22
N LYS A 262 17.95 4.19 3.01
CA LYS A 262 18.49 4.84 1.84
C LYS A 262 17.55 5.96 1.43
N GLN A 263 18.08 7.15 1.22
CA GLN A 263 17.34 8.30 0.72
C GLN A 263 17.78 8.62 -0.69
N GLU A 264 16.84 8.60 -1.62
CA GLU A 264 17.07 8.89 -3.03
C GLU A 264 16.45 10.24 -3.41
N TRP A 265 17.27 11.12 -3.96
CA TRP A 265 16.88 12.42 -4.46
C TRP A 265 16.75 12.35 -5.97
N SER A 266 15.60 12.74 -6.49
CA SER A 266 15.36 12.82 -7.93
C SER A 266 14.74 14.15 -8.31
N LEU A 267 15.16 14.68 -9.46
CA LEU A 267 14.60 15.89 -10.05
C LEU A 267 14.01 15.50 -11.41
N GLY A 268 12.70 15.67 -11.53
CA GLY A 268 11.93 15.09 -12.64
C GLY A 268 12.06 13.57 -12.66
N ARG A 269 12.72 13.03 -13.70
CA ARG A 269 13.00 11.59 -13.86
C ARG A 269 14.45 11.21 -13.56
N ARG A 270 15.32 12.17 -13.26
CA ARG A 270 16.74 11.93 -13.06
C ARG A 270 17.04 11.77 -11.58
N VAL A 271 17.70 10.68 -11.21
CA VAL A 271 18.25 10.51 -9.85
C VAL A 271 19.49 11.39 -9.74
N ILE A 272 19.46 12.35 -8.81
CA ILE A 272 20.59 13.25 -8.52
C ILE A 272 21.57 12.52 -7.62
N GLU A 273 21.06 11.91 -6.56
CA GLU A 273 21.90 11.27 -5.55
C GLU A 273 21.13 10.24 -4.76
N SER A 274 21.86 9.25 -4.23
CA SER A 274 21.32 8.34 -3.25
C SER A 274 22.28 8.18 -2.08
N VAL A 275 21.78 8.45 -0.88
CA VAL A 275 22.58 8.46 0.35
C VAL A 275 22.00 7.44 1.32
N GLN A 276 22.86 6.59 1.86
CA GLN A 276 22.47 5.63 2.90
C GLN A 276 22.88 6.15 4.27
N LEU A 277 22.00 6.02 5.27
CA LEU A 277 22.37 6.28 6.66
C LEU A 277 23.51 5.35 7.07
N LYS A 278 24.56 5.93 7.68
CA LYS A 278 25.71 5.16 8.19
C LYS A 278 25.32 4.19 9.30
N THR A 279 24.33 4.56 10.09
CA THR A 279 23.80 3.75 11.19
C THR A 279 22.43 3.19 10.83
N PRO A 280 22.21 1.87 10.92
CA PRO A 280 20.89 1.31 10.74
C PRO A 280 19.93 1.85 11.80
N ILE A 281 18.66 2.06 11.41
CA ILE A 281 17.62 2.38 12.38
C ILE A 281 17.23 1.10 13.13
N GLN A 282 16.82 1.27 14.39
CA GLN A 282 16.37 0.16 15.23
C GLN A 282 14.97 0.46 15.76
N GLY A 283 13.98 -0.31 15.32
CA GLY A 283 12.61 -0.12 15.78
C GLY A 283 12.47 -0.29 17.29
N ASN A 284 11.60 0.54 17.88
CA ASN A 284 11.43 0.69 19.31
C ASN A 284 9.94 0.46 19.67
N VAL A 285 9.67 -0.17 20.82
CA VAL A 285 8.33 -0.37 21.39
C VAL A 285 7.57 0.95 21.60
N THR A 286 8.27 2.03 21.99
CA THR A 286 7.69 3.38 22.13
C THR A 286 7.51 4.11 20.79
N GLN A 287 7.93 3.50 19.68
CA GLN A 287 7.70 3.99 18.31
C GLN A 287 8.14 5.44 18.07
N GLN A 288 9.17 5.88 18.80
CA GLN A 288 9.80 7.17 18.57
C GLN A 288 10.34 7.24 17.15
N ALA A 289 10.04 8.34 16.45
CA ALA A 289 10.50 8.54 15.09
C ALA A 289 12.02 8.77 15.07
N PHE A 290 12.70 8.03 14.19
CA PHE A 290 14.04 8.35 13.76
C PHE A 290 13.98 9.55 12.84
N HIS A 291 14.24 10.73 13.38
CA HIS A 291 14.41 11.92 12.56
C HIS A 291 15.58 11.70 11.60
N SER A 292 15.25 11.46 10.34
CA SER A 292 16.21 11.43 9.25
C SER A 292 16.01 12.70 8.43
N TYR A 293 17.08 13.46 8.30
CA TYR A 293 17.13 14.61 7.42
C TYR A 293 18.42 14.56 6.64
N PHE A 294 18.32 14.85 5.35
CA PHE A 294 19.47 14.97 4.48
C PHE A 294 19.38 16.31 3.81
N CYS A 295 20.47 17.06 3.87
CA CYS A 295 20.53 18.42 3.37
C CYS A 295 21.42 18.49 2.14
N LYS A 296 21.04 19.37 1.21
CA LYS A 296 21.74 19.63 -0.04
C LYS A 296 22.05 21.12 -0.15
N LYS A 297 23.30 21.42 -0.46
CA LYS A 297 23.77 22.78 -0.77
C LYS A 297 23.64 23.11 -2.25
N ASN A 298 23.72 22.09 -3.11
CA ASN A 298 23.71 22.25 -4.56
C ASN A 298 22.65 21.33 -5.16
N LEU A 299 21.81 21.89 -6.03
CA LEU A 299 20.82 21.16 -6.83
C LEU A 299 21.01 21.53 -8.30
N PRO A 300 21.11 20.55 -9.21
CA PRO A 300 21.24 20.82 -10.65
C PRO A 300 19.88 21.21 -11.25
N LEU A 301 19.38 22.40 -10.93
CA LEU A 301 18.08 22.89 -11.38
C LEU A 301 18.09 23.16 -12.90
N GLY A 302 17.25 22.44 -13.65
CA GLY A 302 17.08 22.61 -15.10
C GLY A 302 16.32 23.87 -15.48
N GLU A 303 16.13 24.12 -16.78
CA GLU A 303 15.37 25.29 -17.26
C GLU A 303 13.86 25.13 -17.15
N VAL A 304 13.34 23.91 -17.13
CA VAL A 304 11.90 23.61 -17.13
C VAL A 304 11.40 23.43 -15.69
N ASP A 305 10.09 23.56 -15.48
CA ASP A 305 9.42 23.15 -14.25
C ASP A 305 9.75 21.69 -13.94
N GLU A 306 10.29 21.46 -12.75
CA GLU A 306 10.78 20.14 -12.34
C GLU A 306 10.26 19.79 -10.96
N ARG A 307 9.84 18.53 -10.79
CA ARG A 307 9.42 18.04 -9.49
C ARG A 307 10.62 17.45 -8.76
N LEU A 308 11.00 18.07 -7.65
CA LEU A 308 12.00 17.53 -6.74
C LEU A 308 11.31 16.51 -5.83
N ARG A 309 11.82 15.28 -5.83
CA ARG A 309 11.33 14.20 -4.99
C ARG A 309 12.45 13.66 -4.12
N CYS A 310 12.10 13.37 -2.89
CA CYS A 310 12.93 12.72 -1.91
C CYS A 310 12.20 11.44 -1.51
N ARG A 311 12.78 10.29 -1.87
CA ARG A 311 12.24 8.97 -1.55
C ARG A 311 13.05 8.32 -0.45
N VAL A 312 12.38 7.66 0.48
CA VAL A 312 12.99 6.91 1.57
C VAL A 312 12.75 5.43 1.31
N GLN A 313 13.81 4.64 1.36
CA GLN A 313 13.81 3.22 1.07
C GLN A 313 14.44 2.44 2.22
N ILE A 314 13.93 1.23 2.44
CA ILE A 314 14.53 0.22 3.31
C ILE A 314 15.20 -0.85 2.44
N GLY A 315 16.42 -1.25 2.82
CA GLY A 315 17.15 -2.34 2.17
C GLY A 315 17.35 -2.12 0.67
N ASP A 316 17.16 -3.18 -0.12
CA ASP A 316 17.36 -3.18 -1.58
C ASP A 316 16.12 -2.70 -2.36
N GLY A 317 15.52 -1.57 -1.92
CA GLY A 317 14.56 -0.81 -2.72
C GLY A 317 13.10 -0.94 -2.34
N ILE A 318 12.78 -1.28 -1.08
CA ILE A 318 11.41 -1.16 -0.57
C ILE A 318 11.16 0.31 -0.27
N ASP A 319 10.34 0.96 -1.10
CA ASP A 319 9.92 2.34 -0.88
C ASP A 319 9.01 2.41 0.37
N ILE A 320 9.34 3.28 1.32
CA ILE A 320 8.60 3.47 2.57
C ILE A 320 7.96 4.87 2.69
N GLY A 321 8.02 5.67 1.62
CA GLY A 321 7.44 7.00 1.56
C GLY A 321 8.47 8.08 1.23
N GLY A 322 8.08 9.34 1.41
CA GLY A 322 8.92 10.48 1.06
C GLY A 322 8.10 11.73 0.78
N SER A 323 8.81 12.79 0.35
CA SER A 323 8.18 14.07 0.04
C SER A 323 8.48 14.51 -1.39
N SER A 324 7.64 15.40 -1.91
CA SER A 324 7.84 16.01 -3.21
C SER A 324 7.42 17.46 -3.21
N ILE A 325 8.19 18.30 -3.86
CA ILE A 325 7.92 19.72 -4.07
C ILE A 325 8.04 20.04 -5.57
N GLU A 326 7.14 20.87 -6.07
CA GLU A 326 7.19 21.37 -7.45
C GLU A 326 8.05 22.63 -7.49
N ILE A 327 9.08 22.63 -8.34
CA ILE A 327 9.91 23.79 -8.58
C ILE A 327 9.40 24.44 -9.86
N VAL A 328 8.75 25.59 -9.70
CA VAL A 328 8.17 26.38 -10.79
C VAL A 328 9.09 27.51 -11.18
N GLN A 329 9.10 27.90 -12.45
CA GLN A 329 9.96 28.98 -12.96
C GLN A 329 9.86 30.29 -12.18
#